data_AF-A0A8S3ZEH5-F1
#
_entry.id   AF-A0A8S3ZEH5-F1
#
_cell.length_a   1.000
_cell.length_b   1.000
_cell.length_c   1.000
_cell.angle_alpha   90.00
_cell.angle_beta   90.00
_cell.angle_gamma   90.00
#
_symmetry.space_group_name_H-M   'P 1'
#
loop_
_entity.id
_entity.type
_entity.pdbx_description
1 polymer ?
#
loop_
_entity_poly.entity_id
_entity_poly.type
_entity_poly.pdbx_seq_one_letter_code
_entity_poly.pdbx_strand_id
1 'polypeptide(L)' 'KLCQSLGAKLVEIDTKEENDCIVHEIQSIDFGTAWIGLTDNGTEGQWRWSTNRAPGSFRNWASGNPDNYLG' A
#
# COMPACT_ATOMS: atom_id res chain seq x y z
N LYS A 1 -14.93 3.96 4.06
CA LYS A 1 -15.02 2.50 3.82
C LYS A 1 -15.62 2.24 2.42
N LEU A 2 -14.96 2.65 1.34
CA LEU A 2 -15.53 2.57 -0.02
C LEU A 2 -15.19 1.23 -0.71
N CYS A 3 -13.95 0.74 -0.58
CA CYS A 3 -13.56 -0.56 -1.13
C CYS A 3 -14.35 -1.71 -0.47
N GLN A 4 -14.46 -1.69 0.85
CA GLN A 4 -15.17 -2.73 1.62
C GLN A 4 -16.66 -2.80 1.29
N SER A 5 -17.32 -1.67 0.99
CA SER A 5 -18.73 -1.66 0.60
C SER A 5 -18.97 -2.27 -0.79
N LEU A 6 -17.92 -2.42 -1.61
CA LEU A 6 -17.96 -3.06 -2.92
C LEU A 6 -17.46 -4.51 -2.89
N GLY A 7 -17.19 -5.07 -1.70
CA GLY A 7 -16.55 -6.39 -1.56
C GLY A 7 -15.07 -6.42 -1.97
N ALA A 8 -14.46 -5.24 -2.18
CA ALA A 8 -13.05 -5.09 -2.52
C ALA A 8 -12.21 -4.74 -1.29
N LYS A 9 -10.89 -4.98 -1.39
CA LYS A 9 -9.89 -4.57 -0.40
C LYS A 9 -8.86 -3.62 -1.02
N LEU A 10 -8.17 -2.86 -0.18
CA LEU A 10 -6.97 -2.14 -0.63
C LEU A 10 -5.91 -3.16 -1.05
N VAL A 11 -5.11 -2.81 -2.06
CA VAL A 11 -4.14 -3.72 -2.65
C VAL A 11 -3.03 -4.06 -1.66
N GLU A 12 -2.60 -5.32 -1.68
CA GLU A 12 -1.47 -5.86 -0.93
C GLU A 12 -0.43 -6.26 -1.96
N ILE A 13 0.82 -5.83 -1.78
CA ILE A 13 1.88 -5.91 -2.79
C ILE A 13 3.05 -6.69 -2.20
N ASP A 14 3.26 -7.91 -2.66
CA ASP A 14 4.26 -8.81 -2.08
C ASP A 14 5.55 -8.88 -2.91
N THR A 15 5.53 -8.36 -4.15
CA THR A 15 6.69 -8.41 -5.07
C THR A 15 6.93 -7.10 -5.81
N LYS A 16 8.15 -6.96 -6.35
CA LYS A 16 8.50 -5.81 -7.20
C LYS A 16 7.70 -5.81 -8.50
N GLU A 17 7.47 -6.99 -9.06
CA GLU A 17 6.74 -7.19 -10.30
C GLU A 17 5.29 -6.74 -10.16
N GLU A 18 4.64 -7.05 -9.04
CA GLU A 18 3.31 -6.54 -8.70
C GLU A 18 3.30 -5.02 -8.55
N ASN A 19 4.28 -4.47 -7.82
CA ASN A 19 4.43 -3.02 -7.68
C ASN A 19 4.54 -2.33 -9.04
N ASP A 20 5.41 -2.83 -9.91
CA ASP A 20 5.67 -2.24 -11.23
C ASP A 20 4.44 -2.32 -12.13
N CYS A 21 3.69 -3.43 -12.09
CA CYS A 21 2.43 -3.56 -12.80
C CYS A 21 1.39 -2.53 -12.32
N ILE A 22 1.20 -2.41 -11.01
CA ILE A 22 0.24 -1.45 -10.43
C ILE A 22 0.62 -0.01 -10.78
N VAL A 23 1.91 0.34 -10.67
CA VAL A 23 2.41 1.67 -11.03
C VAL A 23 2.15 1.96 -12.50
N HIS A 24 2.38 1.00 -13.39
CA HIS A 24 2.11 1.16 -14.82
C HIS A 24 0.62 1.42 -15.10
N GLU A 25 -0.28 0.65 -14.48
CA GLU A 25 -1.72 0.83 -14.62
C GLU A 25 -2.21 2.17 -14.07
N ILE A 26 -1.70 2.61 -12.92
CA ILE A 26 -2.05 3.91 -12.33
C ILE A 26 -1.57 5.07 -13.21
N GLN A 27 -0.38 4.95 -13.80
CA GLN A 27 0.15 5.94 -14.74
C GLN A 27 -0.65 6.00 -16.04
N SER A 28 -1.14 4.86 -16.54
CA SER A 28 -1.90 4.80 -17.80
C SER A 28 -3.23 5.57 -17.74
N ILE A 29 -3.78 5.73 -16.53
CA ILE A 29 -5.01 6.48 -16.26
C ILE A 29 -4.77 7.90 -15.72
N ASP A 30 -3.53 8.40 -15.77
CA ASP A 30 -3.11 9.73 -15.27
C ASP A 30 -3.52 9.97 -13.81
N PHE A 31 -3.42 8.94 -12.96
CA PHE A 31 -3.78 9.01 -11.56
C PHE A 31 -2.54 9.20 -10.68
N GLY A 32 -2.55 10.23 -9.82
CA GLY A 32 -1.34 10.68 -9.12
C GLY A 32 -0.95 9.86 -7.88
N THR A 33 -1.89 9.59 -6.97
CA THR A 33 -1.59 8.93 -5.69
C THR A 33 -2.75 8.05 -5.26
N ALA A 34 -2.45 6.79 -4.93
CA ALA A 34 -3.41 5.81 -4.47
C ALA A 34 -3.04 5.28 -3.08
N TRP A 35 -4.04 5.10 -2.22
CA TRP A 35 -3.88 4.38 -0.97
C TRP A 35 -3.75 2.88 -1.23
N ILE A 36 -2.82 2.24 -0.53
CA ILE A 36 -2.62 0.78 -0.52
C ILE A 36 -2.96 0.20 0.86
N GLY A 37 -2.98 -1.13 0.96
CA GLY A 37 -3.39 -1.84 2.17
C GLY A 37 -2.33 -1.93 3.28
N LEU A 38 -1.16 -1.33 3.11
CA LEU A 38 -0.07 -1.39 4.09
C LEU A 38 -0.33 -0.40 5.22
N THR A 39 -0.33 -0.88 6.46
CA THR A 39 -0.60 -0.07 7.64
C THR A 39 0.17 -0.60 8.84
N ASP A 40 0.56 0.27 9.76
CA ASP A 40 1.10 -0.08 11.07
C ASP A 40 0.10 0.18 12.21
N ASN A 41 -1.19 0.32 11.84
CA ASN A 41 -2.28 0.48 12.80
C ASN A 41 -2.26 -0.68 13.84
N GLY A 42 -1.99 -0.31 15.08
CA GLY A 42 -1.82 -1.20 16.23
C GLY A 42 -0.43 -1.11 16.88
N THR A 43 0.63 -0.95 16.09
CA THR A 43 1.99 -0.75 16.62
C THR A 43 2.83 0.02 15.60
N GLU A 44 3.11 1.28 15.91
CA GLU A 44 3.95 2.16 15.10
C GLU A 44 5.26 1.46 14.68
N GLY A 45 5.61 1.55 13.39
CA GLY A 45 6.79 0.91 12.82
C GLY A 45 6.64 -0.58 12.51
N GLN A 46 5.54 -1.23 12.91
CA GLN A 46 5.20 -2.62 12.56
C GLN A 46 4.22 -2.68 11.39
N TRP A 47 4.72 -2.39 10.19
CA TRP A 47 3.93 -2.42 8.96
C TRP A 47 3.42 -3.82 8.61
N ARG A 48 2.11 -3.93 8.43
CA ARG A 48 1.37 -5.14 8.10
C ARG A 48 0.29 -4.86 7.06
N TRP A 49 -0.05 -5.88 6.29
CA TRP A 49 -1.15 -5.82 5.35
C TRP A 49 -2.50 -5.83 6.07
N SER A 50 -3.41 -4.93 5.69
CA SER A 50 -4.67 -4.72 6.38
C SER A 50 -5.63 -5.93 6.38
N THR A 51 -5.51 -6.86 5.43
CA THR A 51 -6.43 -8.00 5.31
C THR A 51 -5.92 -9.22 6.06
N ASN A 52 -4.73 -9.71 5.70
CA ASN A 52 -4.18 -10.96 6.24
C ASN A 52 -3.29 -10.73 7.46
N ARG A 53 -2.98 -9.47 7.80
CA ARG A 53 -2.02 -9.06 8.85
C ARG A 53 -0.63 -9.66 8.67
N ALA A 54 -0.29 -10.13 7.48
CA ALA A 54 1.03 -10.60 7.15
C ALA A 54 2.02 -9.43 7.25
N PRO A 55 3.28 -9.69 7.66
CA PRO A 55 4.33 -8.69 7.61
C PRO A 55 4.48 -8.15 6.18
N GLY A 56 4.51 -6.82 6.02
CA GLY A 56 4.86 -6.21 4.74
C GLY A 56 6.35 -6.41 4.46
N SER A 57 6.69 -7.55 3.84
CA SER A 57 8.06 -7.96 3.49
C SER A 57 8.60 -7.14 2.34
N PHE A 58 7.77 -6.83 1.36
CA PHE A 58 8.09 -5.90 0.29
C PHE A 58 7.88 -4.46 0.75
N ARG A 59 8.90 -3.63 0.54
CA ARG A 59 8.91 -2.21 0.88
C ARG A 59 9.57 -1.42 -0.24
N ASN A 60 8.81 -0.50 -0.82
CA ASN A 60 9.29 0.40 -1.87
C ASN A 60 9.05 1.85 -1.45
N TRP A 61 9.60 2.23 -0.29
CA TRP A 61 9.48 3.58 0.22
C TRP A 61 10.23 4.56 -0.68
N ALA A 62 9.61 5.71 -0.96
CA ALA A 62 10.33 6.82 -1.58
C ALA A 62 11.50 7.26 -0.70
N SER A 63 12.53 7.87 -1.30
CA SER A 63 13.66 8.39 -0.53
C SER A 63 13.17 9.32 0.59
N GLY A 64 13.64 9.08 1.82
CA GLY A 64 13.19 9.79 3.02
C GLY A 64 12.02 9.14 3.75
N ASN A 65 11.29 8.20 3.16
CA ASN A 65 10.15 7.53 3.80
C ASN A 65 10.53 6.19 4.48
N PRO A 66 9.79 5.74 5.50
CA PRO A 66 8.63 6.39 6.11
C PRO A 66 9.04 7.52 7.07
N ASP A 67 8.66 8.77 6.75
CA ASP A 67 8.99 9.98 7.54
C ASP A 67 7.81 10.52 8.33
N ASN A 68 6.66 9.85 8.26
CA ASN A 68 5.42 10.32 8.87
C ASN A 68 5.01 11.72 8.36
N TYR A 69 5.31 12.07 7.10
CA TYR A 69 5.07 13.41 6.54
C TYR A 69 3.61 13.90 6.67
N LEU A 70 2.65 12.98 6.80
CA LEU A 70 1.23 13.28 7.03
C LEU A 70 0.69 12.71 8.35
N GLY A 71 1.57 12.35 9.30
CA GLY A 71 1.23 11.78 10.61
C GLY A 71 0.24 12.61 11.41
#